data_AF-A0AAD7W8Z7-F1
#
_entry.id   AF-A0AAD7W8Z7-F1
#
_cell.length_a   1.000
_cell.length_b   1.000
_cell.length_c   1.000
_cell.angle_alpha   90.00
_cell.angle_beta   90.00
_cell.angle_gamma   90.00
#
_symmetry.space_group_name_H-M   'P 1'
#
loop_
_entity.id
_entity.type
_entity.pdbx_description
1 polymer ?
#
loop_
_entity_poly.entity_id
_entity_poly.type
_entity_poly.pdbx_seq_one_letter_code
_entity_poly.pdbx_strand_id
1 'polypeptide(L)'
;MPVLRPDYRLSRASLQHLIRMLRSHQDHGWGHYLEVLVFVFWLASATSYRVVSRSFNIPRTTVHDMVHRVTKKLLKLKNPAIALITPYKEPVRLVVARRFNHHHAKARSIIERSFGIMKTRWRSIFFKSLEVKPTFAPEVIACCTILRNICVSIGDIMEPAEEVFRPDDNADEPHLHQDQQRGEQIREHMAAAVSAPDGLVAALEVHDYL
;
A
#
# COMPACT_ATOMS: atom_id res chain seq x y z
N MET A 1 -23.19 -7.40 -17.19
CA MET A 1 -21.84 -7.63 -17.75
C MET A 1 -21.04 -8.40 -16.70
N PRO A 2 -20.51 -9.60 -16.99
CA PRO A 2 -19.82 -10.39 -15.98
C PRO A 2 -18.53 -9.67 -15.59
N VAL A 3 -18.38 -9.44 -14.30
CA VAL A 3 -17.22 -8.79 -13.70
C VAL A 3 -16.02 -9.72 -13.84
N LEU A 4 -14.87 -9.21 -14.27
CA LEU A 4 -13.59 -9.93 -14.46
C LEU A 4 -12.97 -10.40 -13.12
N ARG A 5 -13.79 -10.80 -12.13
CA ARG A 5 -13.50 -10.82 -10.70
C ARG A 5 -13.10 -12.17 -10.05
N PRO A 6 -12.75 -13.27 -10.74
CA PRO A 6 -12.04 -14.37 -10.08
C PRO A 6 -10.51 -14.17 -10.06
N ASP A 7 -9.90 -13.90 -11.22
CA ASP A 7 -8.47 -14.20 -11.40
C ASP A 7 -7.51 -13.03 -11.17
N TYR A 8 -7.97 -11.78 -11.34
CA TYR A 8 -7.09 -10.59 -11.30
C TYR A 8 -7.32 -9.68 -10.09
N ARG A 9 -8.41 -9.86 -9.34
CA ARG A 9 -8.78 -9.08 -8.14
C ARG A 9 -8.79 -7.54 -8.30
N LEU A 10 -8.80 -7.09 -9.54
CA LEU A 10 -8.91 -5.69 -9.97
C LEU A 10 -10.13 -5.56 -10.88
N SER A 11 -10.81 -4.41 -10.82
CA SER A 11 -11.79 -4.09 -11.86
C SER A 11 -11.10 -3.91 -13.22
N ARG A 12 -11.86 -4.08 -14.32
CA ARG A 12 -11.34 -3.81 -15.67
C ARG A 12 -10.85 -2.36 -15.82
N ALA A 13 -11.54 -1.40 -15.18
CA ALA A 13 -11.14 0.00 -15.17
C ALA A 13 -9.80 0.18 -14.45
N SER A 14 -9.61 -0.46 -13.29
CA SER A 14 -8.35 -0.45 -12.53
C SER A 14 -7.19 -1.02 -13.29
N LEU A 15 -7.40 -2.16 -13.94
CA LEU A 15 -6.38 -2.79 -14.75
C LEU A 15 -5.98 -1.93 -15.96
N GLN A 16 -6.96 -1.36 -16.66
CA GLN A 16 -6.68 -0.47 -17.79
C GLN A 16 -5.98 0.82 -17.36
N HIS A 17 -6.38 1.38 -16.22
CA HIS A 17 -5.73 2.56 -15.65
C HIS A 17 -4.27 2.26 -15.29
N LEU A 18 -4.03 1.14 -14.61
CA LEU A 18 -2.68 0.65 -14.27
C LEU A 18 -1.80 0.47 -15.52
N ILE A 19 -2.32 -0.17 -16.56
CA ILE A 19 -1.59 -0.38 -17.82
C ILE A 19 -1.19 0.96 -18.44
N ARG A 20 -2.07 1.97 -18.41
CA ARG A 20 -1.73 3.32 -18.92
C ARG A 20 -0.68 3.99 -18.05
N MET A 21 -0.80 3.92 -16.72
CA MET A 21 0.15 4.53 -15.78
C MET A 21 1.56 3.96 -15.90
N LEU A 22 1.70 2.65 -16.11
CA LEU A 22 3.00 1.97 -16.15
C LEU A 22 3.66 1.98 -17.54
N ARG A 23 3.04 2.62 -18.55
CA ARG A 23 3.55 2.64 -19.92
C ARG A 23 4.79 3.52 -20.02
N SER A 24 5.90 2.92 -20.47
CA SER A 24 7.16 3.58 -20.79
C SER A 24 7.30 3.80 -22.29
N HIS A 25 8.13 4.77 -22.71
CA HIS A 25 8.45 5.03 -24.11
C HIS A 25 9.21 3.87 -24.79
N GLN A 26 9.80 2.96 -24.00
CA GLN A 26 10.45 1.74 -24.50
C GLN A 26 9.50 0.52 -24.59
N ASP A 27 8.25 0.67 -24.16
CA ASP A 27 7.28 -0.41 -24.22
C ASP A 27 6.67 -0.50 -25.63
N HIS A 28 7.13 -1.46 -26.43
CA HIS A 28 6.64 -1.69 -27.79
C HIS A 28 5.53 -2.76 -27.81
N GLY A 29 4.41 -2.47 -28.48
CA GLY A 29 3.34 -3.43 -28.77
C GLY A 29 2.62 -4.00 -27.54
N TRP A 30 2.17 -5.26 -27.66
CA TRP A 30 1.41 -5.99 -26.63
C TRP A 30 2.26 -6.46 -25.42
N GLY A 31 3.59 -6.27 -25.46
CA GLY A 31 4.50 -6.76 -24.42
C GLY A 31 4.19 -6.19 -23.05
N HIS A 32 4.06 -4.87 -22.93
CA HIS A 32 3.73 -4.21 -21.65
C HIS A 32 2.34 -4.59 -21.12
N TYR A 33 1.37 -4.71 -22.02
CA TYR A 33 0.03 -5.16 -21.65
C TYR A 33 0.09 -6.56 -21.01
N LEU A 34 0.82 -7.48 -21.64
CA LEU A 34 1.03 -8.82 -21.14
C LEU A 34 1.81 -8.84 -19.82
N GLU A 35 2.86 -8.01 -19.68
CA GLU A 35 3.62 -7.89 -18.44
C GLU A 35 2.74 -7.54 -17.24
N VAL A 36 1.88 -6.52 -17.39
CA VAL A 36 0.97 -6.09 -16.32
C VAL A 36 -0.07 -7.17 -16.03
N LEU A 37 -0.60 -7.86 -17.03
CA LEU A 37 -1.52 -8.98 -16.83
C LEU A 37 -0.86 -10.12 -16.04
N VAL A 38 0.32 -10.55 -16.48
CA VAL A 38 1.09 -11.63 -15.82
C VAL A 38 1.38 -11.26 -14.37
N PHE A 39 1.81 -10.02 -14.12
CA PHE A 39 2.06 -9.53 -12.76
C PHE A 39 0.80 -9.54 -11.88
N VAL A 40 -0.31 -8.98 -12.36
CA VAL A 40 -1.55 -8.91 -11.57
C VAL A 40 -2.13 -10.30 -11.33
N PHE A 41 -2.08 -11.20 -12.33
CA PHE A 41 -2.49 -12.59 -12.16
C PHE A 41 -1.63 -13.31 -11.11
N TRP A 42 -0.31 -13.14 -11.19
CA TRP A 42 0.62 -13.69 -10.20
C TRP A 42 0.29 -13.18 -8.78
N LEU A 43 0.05 -11.88 -8.62
CA LEU A 43 -0.29 -11.26 -7.35
C LEU A 43 -1.65 -11.73 -6.79
N ALA A 44 -2.66 -11.83 -7.66
CA ALA A 44 -4.01 -12.23 -7.31
C ALA A 44 -4.12 -13.71 -6.91
N SER A 45 -3.35 -14.56 -7.59
CA SER A 45 -3.31 -16.00 -7.36
C SER A 45 -2.31 -16.39 -6.25
N ALA A 46 -1.30 -15.54 -5.98
CA ALA A 46 -0.09 -15.81 -5.21
C ALA A 46 0.50 -17.18 -5.52
N THR A 47 0.50 -17.52 -6.80
CA THR A 47 1.01 -18.81 -7.25
C THR A 47 2.49 -18.71 -7.56
N SER A 48 3.20 -19.84 -7.47
CA SER A 48 4.59 -19.91 -7.94
C SER A 48 4.72 -19.47 -9.41
N TYR A 49 5.89 -18.97 -9.81
CA TYR A 49 6.16 -18.66 -11.22
C TYR A 49 5.92 -19.85 -12.16
N ARG A 50 5.97 -21.09 -11.63
CA ARG A 50 5.64 -22.31 -12.37
C ARG A 50 4.17 -22.36 -12.79
N VAL A 51 3.25 -21.96 -11.91
CA VAL A 51 1.81 -21.98 -12.22
C VAL A 51 1.49 -20.91 -13.25
N VAL A 52 1.99 -19.69 -13.06
CA VAL A 52 1.84 -18.60 -14.03
C VAL A 52 2.41 -18.98 -15.39
N SER A 53 3.60 -19.60 -15.42
CA SER A 53 4.21 -20.12 -16.64
C SER A 53 3.29 -21.10 -17.39
N ARG A 54 2.63 -22.02 -16.68
CA ARG A 54 1.67 -22.97 -17.27
C ARG A 54 0.40 -22.27 -17.74
N SER A 55 -0.13 -21.33 -16.98
CA SER A 55 -1.37 -20.61 -17.31
C SER A 55 -1.23 -19.76 -18.58
N PHE A 56 -0.08 -19.13 -18.78
CA PHE A 56 0.16 -18.25 -19.93
C PHE A 56 0.97 -18.91 -21.05
N ASN A 57 1.44 -20.15 -20.85
CA ASN A 57 2.37 -20.85 -21.75
C ASN A 57 3.65 -20.02 -22.04
N ILE A 58 4.24 -19.45 -20.99
CA ILE A 58 5.43 -18.58 -21.05
C ILE A 58 6.57 -19.23 -20.25
N PRO A 59 7.84 -19.17 -20.69
CA PRO A 59 8.97 -19.66 -19.88
C PRO A 59 9.02 -19.02 -18.49
N ARG A 60 9.35 -19.83 -17.47
CA ARG A 60 9.41 -19.36 -16.07
C ARG A 60 10.37 -18.19 -15.86
N THR A 61 11.49 -18.17 -16.59
CA THR A 61 12.46 -17.06 -16.57
C THR A 61 11.82 -15.77 -17.06
N THR A 62 11.07 -15.84 -18.16
CA THR A 62 10.31 -14.69 -18.67
C THR A 62 9.28 -14.21 -17.67
N VAL A 63 8.49 -15.10 -17.04
CA VAL A 63 7.53 -14.71 -15.99
C VAL A 63 8.23 -13.99 -14.83
N HIS A 64 9.34 -14.55 -14.35
CA HIS A 64 10.16 -13.93 -13.30
C HIS A 64 10.57 -12.51 -13.70
N ASP A 65 11.12 -12.33 -14.90
CA ASP A 65 11.59 -11.03 -15.35
C ASP A 65 10.45 -10.02 -15.54
N MET A 66 9.29 -10.46 -16.04
CA MET A 66 8.08 -9.63 -16.13
C MET A 66 7.64 -9.15 -14.74
N VAL A 67 7.57 -10.05 -13.76
CA VAL A 67 7.20 -9.70 -12.38
C VAL A 67 8.16 -8.65 -11.80
N HIS A 68 9.47 -8.88 -11.91
CA HIS A 68 10.47 -7.93 -11.42
C HIS A 68 10.43 -6.60 -12.18
N ARG A 69 10.17 -6.59 -13.49
CA ARG A 69 10.04 -5.34 -14.27
C ARG A 69 8.82 -4.52 -13.83
N VAL A 70 7.65 -5.16 -13.69
CA VAL A 70 6.44 -4.45 -13.25
C VAL A 70 6.57 -3.97 -11.81
N THR A 71 7.15 -4.78 -10.90
CA THR A 71 7.48 -4.35 -9.53
C THR A 71 8.33 -3.09 -9.54
N LYS A 72 9.42 -3.05 -10.32
CA LYS A 72 10.28 -1.85 -10.42
C LYS A 72 9.52 -0.64 -10.98
N LYS A 73 8.66 -0.82 -11.98
CA LYS A 73 7.82 0.26 -12.53
C LYS A 73 6.86 0.80 -11.46
N LEU A 74 6.22 -0.08 -10.67
CA LEU A 74 5.34 0.30 -9.56
C LEU A 74 6.07 1.02 -8.45
N LEU A 75 7.23 0.52 -8.01
CA LEU A 75 8.00 1.13 -6.92
C LEU A 75 8.47 2.56 -7.25
N LYS A 76 8.64 2.90 -8.53
CA LYS A 76 8.91 4.28 -8.96
C LYS A 76 7.73 5.24 -8.74
N LEU A 77 6.51 4.73 -8.58
CA LEU A 77 5.33 5.52 -8.22
C LEU A 77 5.23 5.78 -6.70
N LYS A 78 6.07 5.13 -5.89
CA LYS A 78 6.06 5.30 -4.44
C LYS A 78 6.51 6.72 -4.10
N ASN A 79 5.72 7.44 -3.30
CA ASN A 79 6.16 8.70 -2.72
C ASN A 79 7.26 8.43 -1.68
N PRO A 80 8.45 9.06 -1.77
CA PRO A 80 9.57 8.80 -0.87
C PRO A 80 9.33 9.21 0.59
N ALA A 81 8.31 10.01 0.90
CA ALA A 81 8.09 10.51 2.25
C ALA A 81 7.26 9.53 3.11
N ILE A 82 7.93 8.66 3.87
CA ILE A 82 7.32 7.95 5.03
C ILE A 82 8.06 8.44 6.27
N ALA A 83 7.58 9.53 6.88
CA ALA A 83 7.97 9.86 8.25
C ALA A 83 7.09 9.04 9.21
N LEU A 84 7.70 8.15 9.97
CA LEU A 84 7.01 7.47 11.07
C LEU A 84 6.93 8.45 12.25
N ILE A 85 5.72 8.94 12.53
CA ILE A 85 5.47 9.85 13.64
C ILE A 85 4.91 9.04 14.81
N THR A 86 5.55 9.13 15.96
CA THR A 86 5.13 8.43 17.19
C THR A 86 4.16 9.31 18.01
N PRO A 87 3.14 8.73 18.65
CA PRO A 87 2.29 9.46 19.59
C PRO A 87 3.10 9.88 20.83
N TYR A 88 2.61 10.87 21.57
CA TYR A 88 3.16 11.23 22.88
C TYR A 88 2.90 10.08 23.87
N LYS A 89 3.93 9.68 24.63
CA LYS A 89 3.83 8.61 25.64
C LYS A 89 2.88 9.03 26.77
N GLU A 90 1.99 8.13 27.17
CA GLU A 90 1.09 8.33 28.32
C GLU A 90 1.87 8.26 29.65
N PRO A 91 1.48 9.02 30.70
CA PRO A 91 0.32 9.90 30.77
C PRO A 91 0.55 11.28 30.13
N VAL A 92 -0.35 11.70 29.23
CA VAL A 92 -0.23 13.00 28.54
C VAL A 92 -0.86 14.15 29.35
N ARG A 93 0.00 15.05 29.84
CA ARG A 93 -0.41 16.23 30.64
C ARG A 93 -0.86 17.42 29.80
N LEU A 94 -0.24 17.65 28.63
CA LEU A 94 -0.52 18.81 27.78
C LEU A 94 -1.75 18.55 26.89
N VAL A 95 -2.68 19.51 26.85
CA VAL A 95 -3.91 19.42 26.03
C VAL A 95 -3.59 19.28 24.54
N VAL A 96 -2.58 20.00 24.05
CA VAL A 96 -2.10 19.95 22.66
C VAL A 96 -1.63 18.54 22.28
N ALA A 97 -0.83 17.91 23.15
CA ALA A 97 -0.36 16.54 22.96
C ALA A 97 -1.51 15.52 22.99
N ARG A 98 -2.52 15.73 23.85
CA ARG A 98 -3.72 14.87 23.89
C ARG A 98 -4.54 14.98 22.60
N ARG A 99 -4.73 16.19 22.07
CA ARG A 99 -5.40 16.43 20.78
C ARG A 99 -4.63 15.77 19.64
N PHE A 100 -3.30 15.87 19.65
CA PHE A 100 -2.44 15.18 18.69
C PHE A 100 -2.64 13.65 18.76
N ASN A 101 -2.52 13.04 19.95
CA ASN A 101 -2.72 11.59 20.13
C ASN A 101 -4.10 11.13 19.63
N HIS A 102 -5.15 11.92 19.85
CA HIS A 102 -6.50 11.62 19.34
C HIS A 102 -6.56 11.59 17.81
N HIS A 103 -5.96 12.56 17.12
CA HIS A 103 -5.92 12.58 15.65
C HIS A 103 -4.99 11.51 15.09
N HIS A 104 -3.86 11.28 15.75
CA HIS A 104 -2.93 10.19 15.43
C HIS A 104 -3.64 8.82 15.52
N ALA A 105 -4.40 8.57 16.59
CA ALA A 105 -5.20 7.35 16.74
C ALA A 105 -6.25 7.19 15.63
N LYS A 106 -6.94 8.28 15.24
CA LYS A 106 -7.86 8.25 14.09
C LYS A 106 -7.15 7.92 12.78
N ALA A 107 -6.00 8.53 12.51
CA ALA A 107 -5.20 8.25 11.34
C ALA A 107 -4.71 6.79 11.32
N ARG A 108 -4.25 6.28 12.47
CA ARG A 108 -3.88 4.86 12.64
C ARG A 108 -5.06 3.94 12.31
N SER A 109 -6.26 4.22 12.82
CA SER A 109 -7.47 3.44 12.51
C SER A 109 -7.79 3.39 11.01
N ILE A 110 -7.58 4.50 10.27
CA ILE A 110 -7.76 4.52 8.81
C ILE A 110 -6.71 3.64 8.12
N ILE A 111 -5.45 3.72 8.56
CA ILE A 111 -4.34 2.92 8.01
C ILE A 111 -4.57 1.42 8.26
N GLU A 112 -4.95 1.04 9.48
CA GLU A 112 -5.22 -0.36 9.85
C GLU A 112 -6.39 -0.93 9.05
N ARG A 113 -7.50 -0.19 8.91
CA ARG A 113 -8.61 -0.58 8.03
C ARG A 113 -8.16 -0.72 6.57
N SER A 114 -7.30 0.17 6.11
CA SER A 114 -6.72 0.10 4.76
C SER A 114 -5.87 -1.16 4.57
N PHE A 115 -5.12 -1.58 5.60
CA PHE A 115 -4.38 -2.84 5.58
C PHE A 115 -5.30 -4.07 5.61
N GLY A 116 -6.39 -4.05 6.38
CA GLY A 116 -7.41 -5.12 6.36
C GLY A 116 -8.01 -5.31 4.96
N ILE A 117 -8.38 -4.20 4.29
CA ILE A 117 -8.84 -4.23 2.90
C ILE A 117 -7.75 -4.76 1.96
N MET A 118 -6.50 -4.33 2.11
CA MET A 118 -5.38 -4.81 1.29
C MET A 118 -5.14 -6.31 1.46
N LYS A 119 -5.16 -6.83 2.70
CA LYS A 119 -5.06 -8.26 3.00
C LYS A 119 -6.23 -9.04 2.43
N THR A 120 -7.44 -8.50 2.51
CA THR A 120 -8.66 -9.09 1.95
C THR A 120 -8.66 -9.09 0.42
N ARG A 121 -8.10 -8.05 -0.21
CA ARG A 121 -7.89 -8.03 -1.65
C ARG A 121 -6.86 -9.09 -2.04
N TRP A 122 -5.65 -9.04 -1.49
CA TRP A 122 -4.54 -9.91 -1.89
C TRP A 122 -4.40 -11.12 -0.95
N ARG A 123 -5.51 -11.83 -0.68
CA ARG A 123 -5.55 -12.90 0.34
C ARG A 123 -4.45 -13.93 0.21
N SER A 124 -4.16 -14.37 -1.01
CA SER A 124 -3.16 -15.41 -1.23
C SER A 124 -1.74 -14.93 -0.90
N ILE A 125 -1.44 -13.63 -0.98
CA ILE A 125 -0.13 -13.06 -0.60
C ILE A 125 0.03 -13.00 0.93
N PHE A 126 -1.05 -12.66 1.65
CA PHE A 126 -1.00 -12.38 3.09
C PHE A 126 -1.42 -13.55 3.99
N PHE A 127 -2.20 -14.50 3.47
CA PHE A 127 -2.72 -15.66 4.23
C PHE A 127 -2.19 -17.01 3.73
N LYS A 128 -1.29 -17.03 2.74
CA LYS A 128 -0.55 -18.22 2.31
C LYS A 128 0.94 -17.92 2.23
N SER A 129 1.76 -18.96 2.09
CA SER A 129 3.19 -18.82 1.88
C SER A 129 3.47 -18.09 0.57
N LEU A 130 4.11 -16.92 0.66
CA LEU A 130 4.60 -16.19 -0.50
C LEU A 130 5.89 -16.85 -0.99
N GLU A 131 5.84 -17.51 -2.15
CA GLU A 131 6.98 -18.23 -2.75
C GLU A 131 7.98 -17.28 -3.45
N VAL A 132 8.56 -16.34 -2.69
CA VAL A 132 9.63 -15.44 -3.16
C VAL A 132 10.78 -15.39 -2.16
N LYS A 133 11.92 -14.82 -2.58
CA LYS A 133 13.03 -14.56 -1.65
C LYS A 133 12.60 -13.56 -0.57
N PRO A 134 13.00 -13.74 0.70
CA PRO A 134 12.67 -12.79 1.78
C PRO A 134 13.05 -11.34 1.46
N THR A 135 14.12 -11.11 0.70
CA THR A 135 14.56 -9.78 0.27
C THR A 135 13.63 -9.13 -0.75
N PHE A 136 12.83 -9.90 -1.49
CA PHE A 136 11.87 -9.40 -2.47
C PHE A 136 10.46 -9.19 -1.88
N ALA A 137 10.14 -9.84 -0.76
CA ALA A 137 8.82 -9.74 -0.13
C ALA A 137 8.40 -8.29 0.21
N PRO A 138 9.28 -7.39 0.73
CA PRO A 138 8.92 -5.99 0.98
C PRO A 138 8.50 -5.23 -0.29
N GLU A 139 9.13 -5.53 -1.43
CA GLU A 139 8.78 -4.91 -2.72
C GLU A 139 7.39 -5.35 -3.18
N VAL A 140 7.04 -6.63 -2.97
CA VAL A 140 5.72 -7.19 -3.30
C VAL A 140 4.63 -6.57 -2.41
N ILE A 141 4.90 -6.42 -1.11
CA ILE A 141 3.97 -5.77 -0.18
C ILE A 141 3.77 -4.30 -0.55
N ALA A 142 4.85 -3.58 -0.88
CA ALA A 142 4.75 -2.20 -1.36
C ALA A 142 3.92 -2.09 -2.64
N CYS A 143 4.06 -3.03 -3.59
CA CYS A 143 3.21 -3.08 -4.77
C CYS A 143 1.73 -3.28 -4.42
N CYS A 144 1.40 -4.15 -3.45
CA CYS A 144 0.02 -4.32 -2.97
C CYS A 144 -0.57 -3.00 -2.45
N THR A 145 0.22 -2.23 -1.70
CA THR A 145 -0.17 -0.91 -1.17
C THR A 145 -0.40 0.11 -2.27
N ILE A 146 0.54 0.20 -3.24
CA ILE A 146 0.44 1.13 -4.37
C ILE A 146 -0.79 0.80 -5.22
N LEU A 147 -1.00 -0.47 -5.54
CA LEU A 147 -2.16 -0.92 -6.30
C LEU A 147 -3.47 -0.62 -5.56
N ARG A 148 -3.52 -0.80 -4.24
CA ARG A 148 -4.69 -0.42 -3.44
C ARG A 148 -4.98 1.07 -3.57
N ASN A 149 -3.97 1.93 -3.50
CA ASN A 149 -4.16 3.38 -3.63
C ASN A 149 -4.66 3.75 -5.04
N ILE A 150 -4.13 3.11 -6.08
CA ILE A 150 -4.64 3.27 -7.45
C ILE A 150 -6.10 2.82 -7.57
N CYS A 151 -6.49 1.72 -6.90
CA CYS A 151 -7.89 1.26 -6.90
C CYS A 151 -8.81 2.28 -6.22
N VAL A 152 -8.38 2.87 -5.11
CA VAL A 152 -9.16 3.90 -4.39
C VAL A 152 -9.34 5.13 -5.26
N SER A 153 -8.28 5.61 -5.94
CA SER A 153 -8.32 6.83 -6.76
C SER A 153 -9.26 6.76 -7.97
N ILE A 154 -9.75 5.57 -8.31
CA ILE A 154 -10.67 5.31 -9.44
C ILE A 154 -11.99 4.68 -8.98
N GLY A 155 -12.24 4.61 -7.68
CA GLY A 155 -13.49 4.10 -7.11
C GLY A 155 -13.64 2.56 -7.09
N ASP A 156 -12.58 1.78 -7.32
CA ASP A 156 -12.60 0.32 -7.14
C ASP A 156 -12.38 -0.04 -5.66
N ILE A 157 -13.34 0.35 -4.82
CA ILE A 157 -13.30 0.18 -3.36
C ILE A 157 -13.81 -1.22 -2.99
N MET A 158 -13.15 -1.86 -2.03
CA MET A 158 -13.65 -3.07 -1.37
C MET A 158 -14.15 -2.70 0.01
N GLU A 159 -15.28 -3.26 0.41
CA GLU A 159 -15.77 -3.11 1.76
C GLU A 159 -14.79 -3.78 2.75
N PRO A 160 -14.55 -3.18 3.93
CA PRO A 160 -13.80 -3.84 4.98
C PRO A 160 -14.47 -5.19 5.30
N ALA A 161 -13.70 -6.28 5.30
CA ALA A 161 -14.15 -7.46 6.02
C ALA A 161 -14.33 -7.06 7.50
N GLU A 162 -15.31 -7.64 8.19
CA GLU A 162 -15.46 -7.52 9.65
C GLU A 162 -14.23 -8.14 10.34
N GLU A 163 -13.10 -7.44 10.34
CA GLU A 163 -11.92 -7.82 11.11
C GLU A 163 -12.15 -7.34 12.53
N VAL A 164 -12.29 -8.28 13.47
CA VAL A 164 -12.31 -8.01 14.91
C VAL A 164 -10.99 -7.34 15.27
N PHE A 165 -11.04 -6.05 15.56
CA PHE A 165 -9.89 -5.27 15.99
C PHE A 165 -9.34 -5.87 17.30
N ARG A 166 -8.14 -6.44 17.24
CA ARG A 166 -7.34 -6.68 18.44
C ARG A 166 -6.32 -5.55 18.53
N PRO A 167 -6.31 -4.76 19.61
CA PRO A 167 -5.18 -3.91 19.91
C PRO A 167 -3.91 -4.76 19.88
N ASP A 168 -2.92 -4.30 19.13
CA ASP A 168 -1.59 -4.91 19.14
C ASP A 168 -0.89 -4.47 20.41
N ASP A 169 -1.02 -5.26 21.48
CA ASP A 169 -0.43 -4.97 22.79
C ASP A 169 1.11 -5.12 22.82
N ASN A 170 1.75 -5.53 21.71
CA ASN A 170 3.19 -5.75 21.66
C ASN A 170 3.82 -5.10 20.43
N ALA A 171 3.80 -3.77 20.37
CA ALA A 171 4.76 -3.05 19.55
C ALA A 171 6.10 -3.01 20.30
N ASP A 172 7.01 -3.94 20.01
CA ASP A 172 8.41 -3.83 20.43
C ASP A 172 8.96 -2.46 19.96
N GLU A 173 9.45 -1.65 20.89
CA GLU A 173 10.03 -0.33 20.59
C GLU A 173 11.32 -0.51 19.78
N PRO A 174 11.41 -0.04 18.52
CA PRO A 174 12.68 -0.02 17.82
C PRO A 174 13.60 1.02 18.46
N HIS A 175 14.76 0.59 18.95
CA HIS A 175 15.81 1.48 19.45
C HIS A 175 16.38 2.34 18.31
N LEU A 176 15.84 3.56 18.10
CA LEU A 176 16.35 4.56 17.15
C LEU A 176 16.99 5.72 17.91
N HIS A 177 18.32 5.86 17.87
CA HIS A 177 19.03 6.88 18.65
C HIS A 177 19.65 8.05 17.84
N GLN A 178 19.33 8.23 16.55
CA GLN A 178 19.95 9.31 15.75
C GLN A 178 18.98 10.25 14.99
N ASP A 179 17.73 9.85 14.71
CA ASP A 179 16.74 10.69 14.00
C ASP A 179 15.68 11.38 14.89
N GLN A 180 15.78 11.19 16.21
CA GLN A 180 14.70 11.53 17.15
C GLN A 180 14.40 13.04 17.23
N GLN A 181 15.41 13.90 17.11
CA GLN A 181 15.23 15.36 17.14
C GLN A 181 14.44 15.91 15.95
N ARG A 182 14.61 15.34 14.74
CA ARG A 182 13.81 15.74 13.56
C ARG A 182 12.37 15.26 13.68
N GLY A 183 12.17 14.03 14.15
CA GLY A 183 10.83 13.45 14.34
C GLY A 183 10.02 14.19 15.42
N GLU A 184 10.68 14.62 16.50
CA GLU A 184 10.06 15.40 17.57
C GLU A 184 9.60 16.78 17.10
N GLN A 185 10.44 17.50 16.34
CA GLN A 185 10.07 18.80 15.76
C GLN A 185 8.88 18.68 14.79
N ILE A 186 8.86 17.64 13.94
CA ILE A 186 7.71 17.37 13.05
C ILE A 186 6.44 17.10 13.87
N ARG A 187 6.56 16.28 14.93
CA ARG A 187 5.43 15.97 15.82
C ARG A 187 4.90 17.22 16.52
N GLU A 188 5.78 18.06 17.05
CA GLU A 188 5.42 19.31 17.71
C GLU A 188 4.73 20.28 16.74
N HIS A 189 5.25 20.42 15.53
CA HIS A 189 4.65 21.22 14.48
C HIS A 189 3.23 20.73 14.12
N MET A 190 3.06 19.41 13.95
CA MET A 190 1.75 18.82 13.68
C MET A 190 0.80 18.95 14.88
N ALA A 191 1.29 18.81 16.11
CA ALA A 191 0.49 18.95 17.32
C ALA A 191 -0.04 20.38 17.48
N ALA A 192 0.79 21.38 17.16
CA ALA A 192 0.38 22.79 17.09
C ALA A 192 -0.67 23.02 15.99
N ALA A 193 -0.43 22.54 14.76
CA ALA A 193 -1.35 22.70 13.64
C ALA A 193 -2.73 22.08 13.90
N VAL A 194 -2.78 20.89 14.50
CA VAL A 194 -4.03 20.20 14.88
C VAL A 194 -4.78 20.92 16.02
N SER A 195 -4.08 21.73 16.82
CA SER A 195 -4.66 22.43 17.97
C SER A 195 -5.09 23.88 17.68
N ALA A 196 -4.63 24.48 16.58
CA ALA A 196 -4.96 25.84 16.13
C ALA A 196 -5.34 25.82 14.62
N PRO A 197 -6.64 25.68 14.28
CA PRO A 197 -7.08 25.48 12.90
C PRO A 197 -7.02 26.72 12.00
N ASP A 198 -6.65 27.90 12.51
CA ASP A 198 -6.61 29.17 11.74
C ASP A 198 -5.45 29.24 10.70
N GLY A 199 -4.70 28.16 10.54
CA GLY A 199 -3.70 28.00 9.49
C GLY A 199 -3.73 26.58 8.96
N LEU A 200 -4.74 26.26 8.15
CA LEU A 200 -4.74 25.00 7.39
C LEU A 200 -3.46 24.97 6.56
N VAL A 201 -2.61 23.97 6.79
CA VAL A 201 -1.48 23.71 5.90
C VAL A 201 -2.11 23.29 4.56
N ALA A 202 -1.87 24.06 3.48
CA ALA A 202 -2.42 23.80 2.15
C ALA A 202 -2.22 22.34 1.67
N ALA A 203 -1.22 21.63 2.20
CA ALA A 203 -0.98 20.20 1.93
C ALA A 203 -2.09 19.26 2.45
N LEU A 204 -2.92 19.70 3.40
CA LEU A 204 -4.06 18.94 3.94
C LEU A 204 -5.37 19.19 3.17
N GLU A 205 -5.47 20.25 2.36
CA GLU A 205 -6.64 20.51 1.52
C GLU A 205 -6.78 19.50 0.36
N VAL A 206 -5.70 18.81 0.00
CA VAL A 206 -5.64 17.98 -1.21
C VAL A 206 -6.14 16.54 -0.98
N HIS A 207 -6.41 16.14 0.27
CA HIS A 207 -6.69 14.75 0.62
C HIS A 207 -7.92 14.57 1.53
N ASP A 208 -8.99 15.30 1.25
CA ASP A 208 -10.33 14.92 1.69
C ASP A 208 -10.77 13.65 0.93
N TYR A 209 -10.40 12.49 1.44
CA TYR A 209 -10.97 11.20 1.03
C TYR A 209 -12.28 10.98 1.79
N LEU A 210 -13.39 11.38 1.16
CA LEU A 210 -14.71 10.81 1.39
C LEU A 210 -14.74 9.33 0.94
#